data_AF-A0A836ZQ03-F1
#
_entry.id   AF-A0A836ZQ03-F1
#
_cell.length_a   1.000
_cell.length_b   1.000
_cell.length_c   1.000
_cell.angle_alpha   90.00
_cell.angle_beta   90.00
_cell.angle_gamma   90.00
#
_symmetry.space_group_name_H-M   'P 1'
#
loop_
_entity.id
_entity.type
_entity.pdbx_description
1 polymer ?
#
loop_
_entity_poly.entity_id
_entity_poly.type
_entity_poly.pdbx_seq_one_letter_code
_entity_poly.pdbx_strand_id
1 'polypeptide(L)'
;MRLLLLVILLAAAPAWAQSYQSVDSIRAAALATVGPDAEAEATLDPGLRMPACPIALQAQPTGTNTVEVACPQPAGWRLFVPLKVRRNQDVLVLRRGISAGETISLADISIEKRDAARIVGAVLADPVAAVGKTAHD
;
A
#
# COMPACT_ATOMS: atom_id res chain seq x y z
N MET A 1 59.28 -26.17 5.71
CA MET A 1 58.62 -25.01 6.36
C MET A 1 58.12 -23.94 5.38
N ARG A 2 58.85 -23.57 4.31
CA ARG A 2 58.44 -22.53 3.35
C ARG A 2 57.23 -22.88 2.47
N LEU A 3 57.00 -24.17 2.18
CA LEU A 3 55.90 -24.62 1.32
C LEU A 3 54.52 -24.52 1.99
N LEU A 4 54.45 -24.63 3.32
CA LEU A 4 53.19 -24.53 4.07
C LEU A 4 52.62 -23.10 4.11
N LEU A 5 53.48 -22.08 4.04
CA LEU A 5 53.07 -20.67 4.02
C LEU A 5 52.41 -20.26 2.70
N LEU A 6 52.70 -20.94 1.58
CA LEU A 6 52.11 -20.59 0.28
C LEU A 6 50.68 -21.14 0.10
N VAL A 7 50.35 -22.25 0.75
CA VAL A 7 49.03 -22.91 0.61
C VAL A 7 47.93 -22.19 1.40
N ILE A 8 48.29 -21.54 2.51
CA ILE A 8 47.32 -20.82 3.37
C ILE A 8 46.82 -19.52 2.70
N LEU A 9 47.60 -18.88 1.82
CA LEU A 9 47.17 -17.67 1.11
C LEU A 9 46.14 -17.92 0.00
N LEU A 10 46.00 -19.15 -0.52
CA LEU A 10 45.03 -19.47 -1.58
C LEU A 10 43.62 -19.81 -1.07
N ALA A 11 43.44 -19.94 0.25
CA ALA A 11 42.14 -20.21 0.87
C ALA A 11 41.36 -18.93 1.23
N ALA A 12 41.70 -17.79 0.62
CA ALA A 12 40.87 -16.59 0.70
C ALA A 12 39.58 -16.84 -0.09
N ALA A 13 38.57 -17.41 0.57
CA ALA A 13 37.22 -17.48 0.04
C ALA A 13 36.80 -16.07 -0.39
N PRO A 14 36.14 -15.90 -1.55
CA PRO A 14 35.59 -14.61 -1.90
C PRO A 14 34.62 -14.23 -0.80
N ALA A 15 34.93 -13.16 -0.06
CA ALA A 15 33.93 -12.51 0.75
C ALA A 15 32.84 -12.08 -0.21
N TRP A 16 31.72 -12.81 -0.25
CA TRP A 16 30.54 -12.36 -0.97
C TRP A 16 30.19 -11.02 -0.36
N ALA A 17 30.48 -9.94 -1.08
CA ALA A 17 29.89 -8.65 -0.80
C ALA A 17 28.39 -8.90 -0.90
N GLN A 18 27.74 -9.06 0.26
CA GLN A 18 26.30 -9.23 0.29
C GLN A 18 25.72 -7.92 -0.20
N SER A 19 25.33 -7.92 -1.47
CA SER A 19 24.52 -6.84 -2.00
C SER A 19 23.25 -6.77 -1.16
N TYR A 20 22.90 -5.57 -0.73
CA TYR A 20 21.64 -5.34 -0.05
C TYR A 20 20.55 -5.11 -1.09
N GLN A 21 19.34 -5.59 -0.80
CA GLN A 21 18.15 -5.22 -1.57
C GLN A 21 17.93 -3.71 -1.42
N SER A 22 17.71 -3.03 -2.55
CA SER A 22 17.42 -1.59 -2.50
C SER A 22 16.07 -1.34 -1.83
N VAL A 23 16.03 -0.35 -0.93
CA VAL A 23 14.80 0.04 -0.22
C VAL A 23 13.69 0.41 -1.23
N ASP A 24 14.06 1.06 -2.34
CA ASP A 24 13.11 1.43 -3.39
C ASP A 24 12.48 0.23 -4.09
N SER A 25 13.21 -0.88 -4.29
CA SER A 25 12.62 -2.09 -4.85
C SER A 25 11.64 -2.77 -3.89
N ILE A 26 11.92 -2.75 -2.58
CA ILE A 26 11.00 -3.24 -1.54
C ILE A 26 9.75 -2.35 -1.49
N ARG A 27 9.95 -1.03 -1.54
CA ARG A 27 8.86 -0.03 -1.61
C ARG A 27 7.97 -0.27 -2.83
N ALA A 28 8.57 -0.44 -4.01
CA ALA A 28 7.86 -0.70 -5.25
C ALA A 28 7.07 -2.01 -5.19
N ALA A 29 7.66 -3.08 -4.66
CA ALA A 29 6.97 -4.36 -4.47
C ALA A 29 5.76 -4.22 -3.53
N ALA A 30 5.89 -3.48 -2.43
CA ALA A 30 4.78 -3.24 -1.52
C ALA A 30 3.65 -2.40 -2.17
N LEU A 31 4.01 -1.34 -2.91
CA LEU A 31 3.02 -0.46 -3.55
C LEU A 31 2.29 -1.15 -4.72
N ALA A 32 2.92 -2.11 -5.39
CA ALA A 32 2.31 -2.86 -6.49
C ALA A 32 1.08 -3.70 -6.05
N THR A 33 0.89 -3.94 -4.75
CA THR A 33 -0.30 -4.66 -4.24
C THR A 33 -1.53 -3.77 -4.07
N VAL A 34 -1.38 -2.45 -4.28
CA VAL A 34 -2.46 -1.48 -4.09
C VAL A 34 -3.27 -1.36 -5.39
N GLY A 35 -4.60 -1.41 -5.27
CA GLY A 35 -5.51 -1.30 -6.42
C GLY A 35 -5.53 0.11 -7.04
N PRO A 36 -6.04 0.24 -8.29
CA PRO A 36 -5.98 1.48 -9.06
C PRO A 36 -6.75 2.66 -8.45
N ASP A 37 -7.78 2.37 -7.65
CA ASP A 37 -8.64 3.40 -7.03
C ASP A 37 -8.10 3.89 -5.67
N ALA A 38 -6.85 3.59 -5.36
CA ALA A 38 -6.23 3.92 -4.09
C ALA A 38 -4.86 4.55 -4.29
N GLU A 39 -4.65 5.68 -3.65
CA GLU A 39 -3.32 6.27 -3.49
C GLU A 39 -2.66 5.62 -2.28
N ALA A 40 -1.39 5.23 -2.39
CA ALA A 40 -0.66 4.65 -1.27
C ALA A 40 0.76 5.15 -1.18
N GLU A 41 1.23 5.32 0.05
CA GLU A 41 2.60 5.67 0.37
C GLU A 41 3.16 4.64 1.34
N ALA A 42 4.35 4.10 1.03
CA ALA A 42 5.06 3.17 1.90
C ALA A 42 6.26 3.90 2.50
N THR A 43 6.40 3.94 3.82
CA THR A 43 7.57 4.53 4.49
C THR A 43 8.45 3.41 5.02
N LEU A 44 9.68 3.36 4.53
CA LEU A 44 10.70 2.41 4.94
C LEU A 44 11.91 3.16 5.49
N ASP A 45 12.61 2.54 6.44
CA ASP A 45 13.87 3.05 6.98
C ASP A 45 14.94 3.09 5.86
N PRO A 46 15.58 4.24 5.58
CA PRO A 46 16.69 4.33 4.62
C PRO A 46 17.90 3.44 5.00
N GLY A 47 18.05 3.16 6.29
CA GLY A 47 19.03 2.24 6.86
C GLY A 47 18.62 0.76 6.79
N LEU A 48 17.48 0.42 6.20
CA LEU A 48 17.07 -0.96 6.00
C LEU A 48 18.11 -1.71 5.15
N ARG A 49 18.57 -2.85 5.64
CA ARG A 49 19.60 -3.70 5.02
C ARG A 49 19.11 -5.14 4.94
N MET A 50 18.30 -5.44 3.92
CA MET A 50 17.90 -6.80 3.63
C MET A 50 18.89 -7.44 2.65
N PRO A 51 19.23 -8.74 2.78
CA PRO A 51 20.02 -9.43 1.76
C PRO A 51 19.35 -9.33 0.39
N ALA A 52 20.13 -9.15 -0.69
CA ALA A 52 19.59 -9.14 -2.03
C ALA A 52 18.85 -10.45 -2.34
N CYS A 53 17.67 -10.33 -2.95
CA CYS A 53 16.90 -11.47 -3.41
C CYS A 53 17.32 -11.82 -4.85
N PRO A 54 17.72 -13.07 -5.14
CA PRO A 54 18.13 -13.48 -6.48
C PRO A 54 16.93 -13.65 -7.45
N ILE A 55 15.71 -13.59 -6.93
CA ILE A 55 14.45 -13.78 -7.64
C ILE A 55 13.50 -12.62 -7.33
N ALA A 56 12.37 -12.56 -8.04
CA ALA A 56 11.36 -11.54 -7.81
C ALA A 56 10.83 -11.61 -6.36
N LEU A 57 10.69 -10.43 -5.75
CA LEU A 57 10.07 -10.29 -4.44
C LEU A 57 8.58 -10.68 -4.53
N GLN A 58 8.08 -11.35 -3.51
CA GLN A 58 6.65 -11.57 -3.32
C GLN A 58 6.11 -10.50 -2.38
N ALA A 59 4.97 -9.91 -2.73
CA ALA A 59 4.29 -8.95 -1.89
C ALA A 59 2.83 -9.38 -1.72
N GLN A 60 2.39 -9.53 -0.48
CA GLN A 60 1.03 -9.94 -0.15
C GLN A 60 0.43 -9.02 0.92
N PRO A 61 -0.77 -8.44 0.69
CA PRO A 61 -1.47 -7.70 1.74
C PRO A 61 -1.80 -8.63 2.92
N THR A 62 -1.43 -8.22 4.13
CA THR A 62 -1.73 -8.98 5.37
C THR A 62 -2.71 -8.25 6.27
N GLY A 63 -3.05 -7.00 5.95
CA GLY A 63 -4.11 -6.22 6.59
C GLY A 63 -4.49 -5.01 5.73
N THR A 64 -5.32 -4.11 6.27
CA THR A 64 -5.81 -2.93 5.53
C THR A 64 -4.69 -2.00 5.07
N ASN A 65 -3.61 -1.90 5.86
CA ASN A 65 -2.52 -0.95 5.68
C ASN A 65 -1.14 -1.61 5.87
N THR A 66 -1.05 -2.93 5.69
CA THR A 66 0.22 -3.66 5.86
C THR A 66 0.38 -4.68 4.75
N VAL A 67 1.57 -4.70 4.15
CA VAL A 67 1.96 -5.66 3.12
C VAL A 67 3.18 -6.43 3.60
N GLU A 68 3.13 -7.74 3.55
CA GLU A 68 4.32 -8.57 3.71
C GLU A 68 5.06 -8.63 2.38
N VAL A 69 6.31 -8.15 2.37
CA VAL A 69 7.25 -8.31 1.27
C VAL A 69 8.26 -9.38 1.66
N ALA A 70 8.41 -10.41 0.85
CA ALA A 70 9.29 -11.54 1.13
C ALA A 70 10.15 -11.90 -0.08
N CYS A 71 11.33 -12.44 0.21
CA CYS A 71 12.15 -13.15 -0.76
C CYS A 71 11.82 -14.64 -0.69
N PRO A 72 11.19 -15.24 -1.72
CA PRO A 72 10.61 -16.58 -1.62
C PRO A 72 11.63 -17.69 -1.88
N GLN A 73 12.67 -17.74 -1.03
CA GLN A 73 13.70 -18.77 -1.07
C GLN A 73 13.80 -19.49 0.30
N PRO A 74 14.36 -20.72 0.34
CA PRO A 74 14.78 -21.32 1.60
C PRO A 74 15.76 -20.40 2.34
N ALA A 75 15.49 -20.09 3.61
CA ALA A 75 16.19 -19.06 4.40
C ALA A 75 16.08 -17.62 3.84
N GLY A 76 15.06 -17.35 3.03
CA GLY A 76 14.68 -16.01 2.61
C GLY A 76 14.12 -15.18 3.76
N TRP A 77 14.10 -13.87 3.56
CA TRP A 77 13.57 -12.93 4.54
C TRP A 77 12.12 -12.54 4.23
N ARG A 78 11.43 -12.04 5.26
CA ARG A 78 10.11 -11.40 5.15
C ARG A 78 10.13 -10.10 5.93
N LEU A 79 9.43 -9.09 5.43
CA LEU A 79 9.34 -7.76 6.01
C LEU A 79 7.90 -7.28 5.93
N PHE A 80 7.37 -6.78 7.04
CA PHE A 80 6.06 -6.14 7.06
C PHE A 80 6.22 -4.64 6.80
N VAL A 81 5.70 -4.19 5.66
CA VAL A 81 5.78 -2.81 5.19
C VAL A 81 4.45 -2.11 5.50
N PRO A 82 4.43 -1.11 6.38
CA PRO A 82 3.23 -0.31 6.61
C PRO A 82 2.98 0.62 5.42
N LEU A 83 1.73 0.65 4.98
CA LEU A 83 1.22 1.52 3.93
C LEU A 83 0.27 2.55 4.51
N LYS A 84 0.39 3.80 4.04
CA LYS A 84 -0.61 4.83 4.22
C LYS A 84 -1.47 4.87 2.96
N VAL A 85 -2.62 4.19 3.01
CA VAL A 85 -3.56 4.10 1.89
C VAL A 85 -4.64 5.18 2.03
N ARG A 86 -4.91 5.89 0.94
CA ARG A 86 -5.98 6.87 0.79
C ARG A 86 -6.89 6.41 -0.36
N ARG A 87 -8.16 6.18 -0.06
CA ARG A 87 -9.17 5.82 -1.06
C ARG A 87 -10.11 7.00 -1.22
N ASN A 88 -9.87 7.80 -2.25
CA ASN A 88 -10.80 8.86 -2.60
C ASN A 88 -11.91 8.24 -3.42
N GLN A 89 -13.13 8.33 -2.94
CA GLN A 89 -14.32 7.93 -3.69
C GLN A 89 -15.22 9.14 -3.93
N ASP A 90 -15.95 9.08 -5.03
CA ASP A 90 -16.98 10.05 -5.34
C ASP A 90 -18.17 9.82 -4.40
N VAL A 91 -18.57 10.89 -3.71
CA VAL A 91 -19.70 10.87 -2.79
C VAL A 91 -20.67 11.96 -3.14
N LEU A 92 -21.95 11.70 -2.89
CA LEU A 92 -23.00 12.70 -3.03
C LEU A 92 -23.08 13.54 -1.76
N VAL A 93 -22.95 14.85 -1.92
CA VAL A 93 -23.17 15.83 -0.85
C VAL A 93 -24.33 16.74 -1.21
N LEU A 94 -25.05 17.20 -0.17
CA LEU A 94 -26.11 18.18 -0.33
C LEU A 94 -25.52 19.58 -0.47
N ARG A 95 -25.97 20.32 -1.49
CA ARG A 95 -25.51 21.69 -1.79
C ARG A 95 -26.20 22.75 -0.93
N ARG A 96 -27.29 22.38 -0.26
CA ARG A 96 -28.10 23.24 0.61
C ARG A 96 -28.70 22.40 1.75
N GLY A 97 -29.19 23.06 2.78
CA GLY A 97 -30.04 22.40 3.79
C GLY A 97 -31.33 21.89 3.14
N ILE A 98 -31.70 20.66 3.46
CA ILE A 98 -32.96 20.02 3.08
C ILE A 98 -33.72 19.69 4.36
N SER A 99 -35.02 20.00 4.38
CA SER A 99 -35.85 19.74 5.57
C SER A 99 -36.29 18.27 5.62
N ALA A 100 -36.53 17.75 6.82
CA ALA A 100 -37.10 16.41 6.98
C ALA A 100 -38.41 16.28 6.18
N GLY A 101 -38.54 15.21 5.40
CA GLY A 101 -39.70 14.98 4.52
C GLY A 101 -39.61 15.60 3.12
N GLU A 102 -38.59 16.40 2.82
CA GLU A 102 -38.38 16.96 1.47
C GLU A 102 -37.72 15.94 0.54
N THR A 103 -38.13 15.96 -0.73
CA THR A 103 -37.61 15.06 -1.77
C THR A 103 -36.33 15.61 -2.37
N ILE A 104 -35.28 14.80 -2.38
CA ILE A 104 -33.99 15.18 -2.95
C ILE A 104 -34.05 15.15 -4.49
N SER A 105 -33.65 16.25 -5.13
CA SER A 105 -33.50 16.36 -6.59
C SER A 105 -32.03 16.39 -7.02
N LEU A 106 -31.75 16.19 -8.32
CA LEU A 106 -30.39 16.30 -8.86
C LEU A 106 -29.77 17.69 -8.67
N ALA A 107 -30.59 18.75 -8.62
CA ALA A 107 -30.10 20.11 -8.41
C ALA A 107 -29.56 20.32 -6.98
N ASP A 108 -29.99 19.49 -6.03
CA ASP A 108 -29.60 19.59 -4.63
C ASP A 108 -28.32 18.81 -4.30
N ILE A 109 -27.85 17.99 -5.24
CA ILE A 109 -26.73 17.08 -5.06
C ILE A 109 -25.50 17.61 -5.84
N SER A 110 -24.32 17.49 -5.23
CA SER A 110 -23.05 17.56 -5.95
C SER A 110 -22.20 16.35 -5.64
N ILE A 111 -21.34 15.98 -6.59
CA ILE A 111 -20.33 14.95 -6.41
C ILE A 111 -19.07 15.60 -5.84
N GLU A 112 -18.59 15.11 -4.71
CA GLU A 112 -17.32 15.49 -4.13
C GLU A 112 -16.42 14.26 -3.93
N LYS A 113 -15.10 14.44 -4.08
CA LYS A 113 -14.13 13.41 -3.72
C LYS A 113 -13.88 13.45 -2.22
N ARG A 114 -14.17 12.35 -1.52
CA ARG A 114 -13.91 12.22 -0.09
C ARG A 114 -13.15 10.94 0.22
N ASP A 115 -12.28 11.01 1.23
CA ASP A 115 -11.56 9.85 1.76
C ASP A 115 -12.57 8.90 2.40
N ALA A 116 -12.69 7.69 1.86
CA ALA A 116 -13.62 6.67 2.32
C ALA A 116 -13.48 6.37 3.83
N ALA A 117 -12.26 6.45 4.37
CA ALA A 117 -12.01 6.19 5.78
C ALA A 117 -12.57 7.27 6.73
N ARG A 118 -12.96 8.44 6.20
CA ARG A 118 -13.48 9.58 6.97
C ARG A 118 -15.00 9.74 6.89
N ILE A 119 -15.69 8.88 6.14
CA ILE A 119 -17.14 8.98 5.96
C ILE A 119 -17.84 8.19 7.06
N VAL A 120 -18.77 8.84 7.75
CA VAL A 120 -19.63 8.23 8.77
C VAL A 120 -21.02 8.03 8.14
N GLY A 121 -21.48 6.78 8.08
CA GLY A 121 -22.79 6.42 7.50
C GLY A 121 -22.71 5.78 6.11
N ALA A 122 -23.88 5.49 5.53
CA ALA A 122 -23.98 4.87 4.21
C ALA A 122 -23.74 5.91 3.10
N VAL A 123 -22.91 5.57 2.12
CA VAL A 123 -22.59 6.41 0.96
C VAL A 123 -23.39 5.95 -0.23
N LEU A 124 -24.11 6.86 -0.86
CA LEU A 124 -24.66 6.64 -2.20
C LEU A 124 -23.62 7.13 -3.21
N ALA A 125 -23.19 6.23 -4.10
CA ALA A 125 -22.23 6.52 -5.17
C ALA A 125 -22.92 6.97 -6.47
N ASP A 126 -24.21 6.65 -6.64
CA ASP A 126 -24.98 6.96 -7.85
C ASP A 126 -25.98 8.11 -7.59
N PRO A 127 -25.86 9.27 -8.27
CA PRO A 127 -26.80 10.38 -8.17
C PRO A 127 -28.25 9.97 -8.44
N VAL A 128 -28.49 9.06 -9.38
CA VAL A 128 -29.84 8.61 -9.76
C VAL A 128 -30.49 7.82 -8.63
N ALA A 129 -29.70 7.08 -7.85
CA ALA A 129 -30.17 6.35 -6.67
C ALA A 129 -30.51 7.27 -5.48
N ALA A 130 -30.05 8.53 -5.49
CA ALA A 130 -30.37 9.52 -4.48
C ALA A 130 -31.62 10.34 -4.80
N VAL A 131 -31.96 10.49 -6.09
CA VAL A 131 -33.17 11.22 -6.51
C VAL A 131 -34.42 10.50 -6.02
N GLY A 132 -35.35 11.25 -5.43
CA GLY A 132 -36.61 10.68 -4.93
C GLY A 132 -36.52 10.05 -3.54
N LYS A 133 -35.32 9.98 -2.94
CA LYS A 133 -35.17 9.65 -1.52
C LYS A 133 -35.68 10.82 -0.67
N THR A 134 -36.26 10.47 0.48
CA THR A 134 -36.73 11.45 1.47
C THR A 134 -35.69 11.59 2.57
N ALA A 135 -35.34 12.84 2.93
CA ALA A 135 -34.47 13.09 4.07
C ALA A 135 -35.15 12.65 5.38
N HIS A 136 -34.42 11.88 6.20
CA HIS A 136 -34.78 11.53 7.57
C HIS A 136 -33.69 12.07 8.52
N ASP A 137 -34.11 12.58 9.68
CA ASP A 137 -33.25 12.95 10.81
C ASP A 137 -32.77 11.71 11.59
#